data_AF-A0A2S8PGT4-F1
#
_entry.id   AF-A0A2S8PGT4-F1
#
_cell.length_a   1.000
_cell.length_b   1.000
_cell.length_c   1.000
_cell.angle_alpha   90.00
_cell.angle_beta   90.00
_cell.angle_gamma   90.00
#
_symmetry.space_group_name_H-M   'P 1'
#
loop_
_entity.id
_entity.type
_entity.pdbx_description
1 polymer ?
#
loop_
_entity_poly.entity_id
_entity_poly.type
_entity_poly.pdbx_seq_one_letter_code
_entity_poly.pdbx_strand_id
1 'polypeptide(L)'
;KGTDTLTSRLTTGQSVVMGRSKMQPLLQQKIYAMEEQGIRQILLLCTGVFPGLATQSSYLIEPDHIIPPAVKAMVGPRRLGVIVPLEEQKDSMNSKFELHGLHPVFAVASPYFVEEGNFEAAARTLKEQTDLILLDCMGYTEEARRIVAKASGLPVILSNAIMAKIVSEMI
;
A
#
# COMPACT_ATOMS: atom_id res chain seq x y z
N LYS A 1 19.90 8.14 -10.05
CA LYS A 1 18.41 8.26 -9.97
C LYS A 1 17.94 7.09 -9.12
N GLY A 2 17.40 7.38 -7.94
CA GLY A 2 16.98 6.34 -6.98
C GLY A 2 15.97 5.41 -7.64
N THR A 3 16.22 4.12 -7.56
CA THR A 3 15.29 3.10 -8.05
C THR A 3 14.11 3.05 -7.08
N ASP A 4 12.89 3.32 -7.54
CA ASP A 4 11.69 3.07 -6.73
C ASP A 4 11.73 1.61 -6.25
N THR A 5 11.76 1.42 -4.94
CA THR A 5 11.88 0.11 -4.31
C THR A 5 10.53 -0.42 -3.86
N LEU A 6 10.44 -1.73 -3.84
CA LEU A 6 9.31 -2.52 -3.36
C LEU A 6 9.88 -3.54 -2.37
N THR A 7 9.07 -3.93 -1.40
CA THR A 7 9.41 -5.07 -0.54
C THR A 7 8.35 -6.15 -0.61
N SER A 8 8.79 -7.40 -0.50
CA SER A 8 7.91 -8.57 -0.46
C SER A 8 8.53 -9.67 0.39
N ARG A 9 7.73 -10.69 0.69
CA ARG A 9 8.17 -11.93 1.33
C ARG A 9 8.08 -13.07 0.31
N LEU A 10 9.19 -13.76 0.11
CA LEU A 10 9.26 -14.94 -0.77
C LEU A 10 8.54 -16.13 -0.13
N THR A 11 8.28 -17.17 -0.91
CA THR A 11 7.72 -18.44 -0.42
C THR A 11 8.65 -19.15 0.57
N THR A 12 9.94 -18.82 0.56
CA THR A 12 10.93 -19.26 1.57
C THR A 12 10.78 -18.54 2.91
N GLY A 13 9.88 -17.55 3.01
CA GLY A 13 9.72 -16.68 4.18
C GLY A 13 10.72 -15.52 4.23
N GLN A 14 11.70 -15.46 3.32
CA GLN A 14 12.70 -14.40 3.28
C GLN A 14 12.13 -13.08 2.75
N SER A 15 12.50 -11.99 3.40
CA SER A 15 12.18 -10.62 2.98
C SER A 15 13.15 -10.17 1.90
N VAL A 16 12.62 -9.58 0.83
CA VAL A 16 13.42 -9.04 -0.28
C VAL A 16 13.03 -7.62 -0.61
N VAL A 17 14.00 -6.85 -1.09
CA VAL A 17 13.79 -5.54 -1.70
C VAL A 17 14.05 -5.65 -3.19
N MET A 18 13.14 -5.13 -4.00
CA MET A 18 13.14 -5.28 -5.45
C MET A 18 12.94 -3.91 -6.11
N GLY A 19 13.59 -3.68 -7.25
CA GLY A 19 13.37 -2.48 -8.04
C GLY A 19 12.06 -2.56 -8.83
N ARG A 20 11.24 -1.52 -8.76
CA ARG A 20 9.97 -1.41 -9.52
C ARG A 20 10.16 -1.66 -11.02
N SER A 21 11.21 -1.06 -11.60
CA SER A 21 11.51 -1.20 -13.04
C SER A 21 11.82 -2.64 -13.47
N LYS A 22 12.31 -3.48 -12.56
CA LYS A 22 12.53 -4.91 -12.80
C LYS A 22 11.25 -5.72 -12.61
N MET A 23 10.38 -5.30 -11.70
CA MET A 23 9.11 -5.99 -11.42
C MET A 23 8.03 -5.71 -12.47
N GLN A 24 7.95 -4.50 -13.00
CA GLN A 24 6.92 -4.10 -13.95
C GLN A 24 6.78 -5.03 -15.18
N PRO A 25 7.87 -5.38 -15.92
CA PRO A 25 7.73 -6.29 -17.06
C PRO A 25 7.27 -7.70 -16.64
N LEU A 26 7.65 -8.15 -15.45
CA LEU A 26 7.22 -9.45 -14.92
C LEU A 26 5.73 -9.44 -14.57
N LEU A 27 5.24 -8.34 -13.97
CA LEU A 27 3.81 -8.15 -13.70
C LEU A 27 3.01 -8.11 -15.00
N GLN A 28 3.48 -7.40 -16.02
CA GLN A 28 2.81 -7.34 -17.33
C GLN A 28 2.67 -8.73 -17.96
N GLN A 29 3.75 -9.54 -17.92
CA GLN A 29 3.70 -10.92 -18.41
C GLN A 29 2.69 -11.78 -17.63
N LYS A 30 2.61 -11.60 -16.30
CA LYS A 30 1.63 -12.32 -15.48
C LYS A 30 0.20 -11.91 -15.78
N ILE A 31 -0.04 -10.63 -16.05
CA ILE A 31 -1.36 -10.13 -16.46
C ILE A 31 -1.79 -10.82 -17.75
N TYR A 32 -0.98 -10.77 -18.81
CA TYR A 32 -1.33 -11.42 -20.09
C TYR A 32 -1.51 -12.94 -19.96
N ALA A 33 -0.65 -13.61 -19.19
CA ALA A 33 -0.80 -15.04 -18.93
C ALA A 33 -2.10 -15.39 -18.18
N MET A 34 -2.60 -14.51 -17.30
CA MET A 34 -3.90 -14.67 -16.66
C MET A 34 -5.05 -14.46 -17.66
N GLU A 35 -4.93 -13.51 -18.60
CA GLU A 35 -5.93 -13.32 -19.66
C GLU A 35 -6.02 -14.53 -20.60
N GLU A 36 -4.88 -15.13 -20.96
CA GLU A 36 -4.82 -16.38 -21.76
C GLU A 36 -5.52 -17.55 -21.05
N GLN A 37 -5.57 -17.54 -19.72
CA GLN A 37 -6.30 -18.51 -18.90
C GLN A 37 -7.80 -18.19 -18.78
N GLY A 38 -8.28 -17.14 -19.44
CA GLY A 38 -9.68 -16.70 -19.40
C GLY A 38 -10.06 -15.89 -18.17
N ILE A 39 -9.10 -15.45 -17.35
CA ILE A 39 -9.36 -14.64 -16.15
C ILE A 39 -9.76 -13.23 -16.58
N ARG A 40 -11.00 -12.82 -16.25
CA ARG A 40 -11.59 -11.54 -16.68
C ARG A 40 -11.39 -10.38 -15.70
N GLN A 41 -11.06 -10.68 -14.45
CA GLN A 41 -10.82 -9.70 -13.40
C GLN A 41 -9.52 -10.04 -12.69
N ILE A 42 -8.61 -9.07 -12.58
CA ILE A 42 -7.27 -9.26 -12.01
C ILE A 42 -7.07 -8.20 -10.93
N LEU A 43 -6.81 -8.62 -9.70
CA LEU A 43 -6.45 -7.71 -8.60
C LEU A 43 -4.93 -7.69 -8.41
N LEU A 44 -4.33 -6.51 -8.53
CA LEU A 44 -2.93 -6.33 -8.18
C LEU A 44 -2.79 -6.29 -6.65
N LEU A 45 -2.13 -7.29 -6.05
CA LEU A 45 -1.86 -7.32 -4.60
C LEU A 45 -0.60 -6.50 -4.24
N CYS A 46 -0.60 -5.22 -4.60
CA CYS A 46 0.43 -4.26 -4.23
C CYS A 46 -0.19 -2.85 -4.08
N THR A 47 0.36 -2.02 -3.19
CA THR A 47 -0.01 -0.60 -3.06
C THR A 47 0.94 0.34 -3.80
N GLY A 48 2.01 -0.20 -4.36
CA GLY A 48 2.97 0.54 -5.18
C GLY A 48 2.40 0.89 -6.56
N VAL A 49 2.84 2.03 -7.09
CA VAL A 49 2.38 2.55 -8.38
C VAL A 49 3.15 1.90 -9.53
N PHE A 50 2.46 1.34 -10.53
CA PHE A 50 3.08 0.73 -11.72
C PHE A 50 2.54 1.35 -13.03
N PRO A 51 3.10 2.49 -13.46
CA PRO A 51 2.60 3.18 -14.64
C PRO A 51 2.74 2.33 -15.91
N GLY A 52 1.65 2.17 -16.65
CA GLY A 52 1.67 1.50 -17.96
C GLY A 52 1.49 -0.01 -17.93
N LEU A 53 1.02 -0.59 -16.81
CA LEU A 53 0.40 -1.92 -16.87
C LEU A 53 -0.85 -1.85 -17.76
N ALA A 54 -1.05 -2.89 -18.56
CA ALA A 54 -2.15 -2.95 -19.52
C ALA A 54 -2.80 -4.33 -19.55
N THR A 55 -4.07 -4.37 -19.90
CA THR A 55 -4.84 -5.58 -20.22
C THR A 55 -5.33 -5.52 -21.65
N GLN A 56 -5.59 -6.67 -22.27
CA GLN A 56 -6.19 -6.76 -23.60
C GLN A 56 -7.71 -6.92 -23.54
N SER A 57 -8.20 -7.58 -22.50
CA SER A 57 -9.55 -8.11 -22.42
C SER A 57 -10.12 -8.10 -21.00
N SER A 58 -9.26 -8.10 -19.98
CA SER A 58 -9.62 -8.16 -18.56
C SER A 58 -9.65 -6.80 -17.89
N TYR A 59 -10.34 -6.72 -16.76
CA TYR A 59 -10.31 -5.54 -15.90
C TYR A 59 -9.23 -5.69 -14.84
N LEU A 60 -8.23 -4.79 -14.86
CA LEU A 60 -7.18 -4.73 -13.85
C LEU A 60 -7.60 -3.78 -12.73
N ILE A 61 -7.69 -4.32 -11.53
CA ILE A 61 -8.00 -3.61 -10.30
C ILE A 61 -6.67 -3.25 -9.64
N GLU A 62 -6.34 -1.97 -9.66
CA GLU A 62 -5.10 -1.42 -9.13
C GLU A 62 -5.39 -0.67 -7.81
N PRO A 63 -4.87 -1.15 -6.66
CA PRO A 63 -5.13 -0.52 -5.38
C PRO A 63 -4.70 0.93 -5.29
N ASP A 64 -3.67 1.36 -6.01
CA ASP A 64 -3.21 2.73 -6.01
C ASP A 64 -4.17 3.71 -6.72
N HIS A 65 -5.06 3.24 -7.59
CA HIS A 65 -6.13 4.05 -8.16
C HIS A 65 -7.37 4.15 -7.24
N ILE A 66 -7.51 3.23 -6.28
CA ILE A 66 -8.72 3.10 -5.45
C ILE A 66 -8.50 3.63 -4.03
N ILE A 67 -7.36 3.28 -3.42
CA ILE A 67 -7.07 3.61 -2.02
C ILE A 67 -6.98 5.13 -1.80
N PRO A 68 -6.19 5.91 -2.56
CA PRO A 68 -6.08 7.35 -2.32
C PRO A 68 -7.41 8.12 -2.36
N PRO A 69 -8.28 7.97 -3.38
CA PRO A 69 -9.56 8.68 -3.39
C PRO A 69 -10.52 8.16 -2.30
N ALA A 70 -10.53 6.85 -2.00
CA ALA A 70 -11.33 6.31 -0.89
C ALA A 70 -10.88 6.90 0.46
N VAL A 71 -9.57 6.92 0.70
CA VAL A 71 -8.98 7.51 1.90
C VAL A 71 -9.22 9.02 1.94
N LYS A 72 -9.15 9.74 0.81
CA LYS A 72 -9.50 11.17 0.74
C LYS A 72 -10.91 11.43 1.25
N ALA A 73 -11.89 10.64 0.78
CA ALA A 73 -13.26 10.74 1.22
C ALA A 73 -13.42 10.43 2.72
N MET A 74 -12.72 9.41 3.23
CA MET A 74 -12.75 9.04 4.65
C MET A 74 -12.10 10.09 5.55
N VAL A 75 -10.96 10.63 5.16
CA VAL A 75 -10.19 11.62 5.94
C VAL A 75 -10.95 12.93 6.04
N GLY A 76 -11.55 13.40 4.94
CA GLY A 76 -12.23 14.69 4.89
C GLY A 76 -11.24 15.84 5.18
N PRO A 77 -11.57 16.79 6.10
CA PRO A 77 -10.69 17.92 6.43
C PRO A 77 -9.56 17.59 7.43
N ARG A 78 -9.49 16.34 7.91
CA ARG A 78 -8.54 15.90 8.94
C ARG A 78 -7.14 15.67 8.36
N ARG A 79 -6.13 15.60 9.24
CA ARG A 79 -4.72 15.33 8.88
C ARG A 79 -4.48 13.84 8.75
N LEU A 80 -3.93 13.40 7.62
CA LEU A 80 -3.63 12.01 7.33
C LEU A 80 -2.18 11.67 7.67
N GLY A 81 -1.98 10.59 8.41
CA GLY A 81 -0.71 9.88 8.53
C GLY A 81 -0.67 8.66 7.62
N VAL A 82 0.49 8.36 7.04
CA VAL A 82 0.68 7.14 6.24
C VAL A 82 1.92 6.41 6.71
N ILE A 83 1.79 5.11 6.96
CA ILE A 83 2.92 4.22 7.24
C ILE A 83 3.21 3.39 5.98
N VAL A 84 4.44 3.49 5.51
CA VAL A 84 4.98 2.75 4.35
C VAL A 84 6.09 1.79 4.79
N PRO A 85 6.40 0.73 4.03
CA PRO A 85 7.33 -0.29 4.49
C PRO A 85 8.82 0.08 4.35
N LEU A 86 9.19 1.04 3.50
CA LEU A 86 10.59 1.46 3.25
C LEU A 86 10.73 2.98 3.32
N GLU A 87 11.90 3.48 3.74
CA GLU A 87 12.18 4.93 3.84
C GLU A 87 12.16 5.60 2.46
N GLU A 88 12.66 4.93 1.43
CA GLU A 88 12.67 5.41 0.05
C GLU A 88 11.25 5.59 -0.54
N GLN A 89 10.22 5.08 0.14
CA GLN A 89 8.84 5.20 -0.31
C GLN A 89 8.13 6.45 0.20
N LYS A 90 8.68 7.18 1.17
CA LYS A 90 8.06 8.42 1.67
C LYS A 90 7.93 9.46 0.57
N ASP A 91 9.01 9.65 -0.19
CA ASP A 91 9.03 10.63 -1.28
C ASP A 91 8.29 10.10 -2.52
N SER A 92 8.52 8.85 -2.89
CA SER A 92 7.95 8.28 -4.13
C SER A 92 6.45 8.03 -4.04
N MET A 93 5.88 7.82 -2.85
CA MET A 93 4.45 7.66 -2.64
C MET A 93 3.72 8.97 -2.41
N ASN A 94 4.41 10.07 -2.10
CA ASN A 94 3.75 11.36 -1.87
C ASN A 94 2.92 11.80 -3.10
N SER A 95 3.50 11.69 -4.31
CA SER A 95 2.82 12.05 -5.56
C SER A 95 1.49 11.32 -5.77
N LYS A 96 1.38 10.05 -5.35
CA LYS A 96 0.14 9.25 -5.43
C LYS A 96 -0.99 9.89 -4.62
N PHE A 97 -0.69 10.48 -3.47
CA PHE A 97 -1.68 11.13 -2.60
C PHE A 97 -1.96 12.58 -3.03
N GLU A 98 -0.93 13.31 -3.47
CA GLU A 98 -1.06 14.70 -3.91
C GLU A 98 -1.99 14.88 -5.10
N LEU A 99 -2.03 13.91 -6.03
CA LEU A 99 -2.98 13.88 -7.15
C LEU A 99 -4.45 13.95 -6.70
N HIS A 100 -4.74 13.58 -5.45
CA HIS A 100 -6.08 13.62 -4.84
C HIS A 100 -6.20 14.72 -3.77
N GLY A 101 -5.25 15.66 -3.72
CA GLY A 101 -5.23 16.75 -2.74
C GLY A 101 -5.04 16.27 -1.31
N LEU A 102 -4.25 15.22 -1.11
CA LEU A 102 -3.80 14.74 0.19
C LEU A 102 -2.30 15.06 0.37
N HIS A 103 -1.94 15.55 1.55
CA HIS A 103 -0.56 15.82 1.95
C HIS A 103 -0.24 15.09 3.25
N PRO A 104 -0.04 13.76 3.19
CA PRO A 104 0.14 12.96 4.39
C PRO A 104 1.48 13.19 5.08
N VAL A 105 1.51 13.00 6.40
CA VAL A 105 2.75 12.85 7.16
C VAL A 105 3.16 11.38 7.13
N PHE A 106 4.39 11.09 6.70
CA PHE A 106 4.85 9.71 6.54
C PHE A 106 5.69 9.21 7.72
N ALA A 107 5.48 7.95 8.08
CA ALA A 107 6.37 7.16 8.92
C ALA A 107 6.66 5.80 8.26
N VAL A 108 7.63 5.06 8.81
CA VAL A 108 8.09 3.80 8.21
C VAL A 108 8.01 2.67 9.21
N ALA A 109 7.41 1.56 8.79
CA ALA A 109 7.45 0.30 9.49
C ALA A 109 7.33 -0.85 8.48
N SER A 110 8.34 -1.71 8.41
CA SER A 110 8.31 -2.85 7.50
C SER A 110 7.43 -3.97 8.05
N PRO A 111 6.56 -4.60 7.22
CA PRO A 111 5.78 -5.78 7.60
C PRO A 111 6.60 -7.06 7.67
N TYR A 112 7.87 -7.04 7.23
CA TYR A 112 8.68 -8.24 7.05
C TYR A 112 10.00 -8.22 7.83
N PHE A 113 10.21 -7.23 8.71
CA PHE A 113 11.35 -7.21 9.64
C PHE A 113 10.87 -7.44 11.07
N VAL A 114 11.71 -8.13 11.84
CA VAL A 114 11.46 -8.60 13.21
C VAL A 114 11.91 -7.56 14.25
N GLU A 115 11.99 -6.29 13.88
CA GLU A 115 12.27 -5.27 14.88
C GLU A 115 11.01 -5.04 15.70
N GLU A 116 10.95 -5.73 16.85
CA GLU A 116 9.90 -5.55 17.83
C GLU A 116 9.76 -4.07 18.16
N GLY A 117 8.55 -3.53 18.03
CA GLY A 117 8.28 -2.12 18.31
C GLY A 117 8.30 -1.18 17.10
N ASN A 118 8.62 -1.64 15.88
CA ASN A 118 8.74 -0.74 14.73
C ASN A 118 7.41 -0.02 14.39
N PHE A 119 6.29 -0.72 14.48
CA PHE A 119 4.95 -0.15 14.29
C PHE A 119 4.59 0.83 15.42
N GLU A 120 4.93 0.52 16.67
CA GLU A 120 4.74 1.41 17.81
C GLU A 120 5.52 2.70 17.65
N ALA A 121 6.78 2.62 17.22
CA ALA A 121 7.63 3.78 16.96
C ALA A 121 7.04 4.65 15.84
N ALA A 122 6.67 4.05 14.71
CA ALA A 122 6.04 4.75 13.59
C ALA A 122 4.72 5.43 14.02
N ALA A 123 3.89 4.74 14.81
CA ALA A 123 2.64 5.28 15.33
C ALA A 123 2.85 6.48 16.26
N ARG A 124 3.87 6.44 17.13
CA ARG A 124 4.19 7.56 18.04
C ARG A 124 4.66 8.79 17.27
N THR A 125 5.45 8.61 16.21
CA THR A 125 5.90 9.72 15.34
C THR A 125 4.72 10.47 14.70
N LEU A 126 3.66 9.74 14.33
CA LEU A 126 2.48 10.32 13.67
C LEU A 126 1.44 10.90 14.64
N LYS A 127 1.45 10.45 15.91
CA LYS A 127 0.37 10.70 16.89
C LYS A 127 -0.02 12.18 17.04
N GLU A 128 0.95 13.08 17.16
CA GLU A 128 0.67 14.50 17.43
C GLU A 128 0.40 15.32 16.15
N GLN A 129 0.73 14.75 15.00
CA GLN A 129 0.72 15.43 13.71
C GLN A 129 -0.47 15.05 12.83
N THR A 130 -1.21 14.01 13.22
CA THR A 130 -2.24 13.39 12.39
C THR A 130 -3.48 13.05 13.21
N ASP A 131 -4.61 12.86 12.54
CA ASP A 131 -5.88 12.51 13.19
C ASP A 131 -6.39 11.12 12.74
N LEU A 132 -5.75 10.54 11.73
CA LEU A 132 -6.05 9.23 11.15
C LEU A 132 -4.78 8.64 10.51
N ILE A 133 -4.56 7.34 10.62
CA ILE A 133 -3.39 6.67 10.02
C ILE A 133 -3.83 5.65 8.97
N LEU A 134 -3.17 5.64 7.81
CA LEU A 134 -3.25 4.59 6.80
C LEU A 134 -2.01 3.69 6.86
N LEU A 135 -2.23 2.38 6.91
CA LEU A 135 -1.19 1.38 6.70
C LEU A 135 -1.17 1.00 5.21
N ASP A 136 -0.28 1.62 4.40
CA ASP A 136 -0.27 1.51 2.94
C ASP A 136 0.62 0.40 2.37
N CYS A 137 0.37 -0.85 2.78
CA CYS A 137 1.01 -2.03 2.22
C CYS A 137 0.07 -3.22 2.24
N MET A 138 0.12 -4.05 1.20
CA MET A 138 -0.63 -5.32 1.18
C MET A 138 -0.12 -6.34 2.20
N GLY A 139 1.14 -6.22 2.62
CA GLY A 139 1.75 -7.08 3.63
C GLY A 139 1.38 -6.75 5.07
N TYR A 140 0.69 -5.62 5.33
CA TYR A 140 0.29 -5.26 6.69
C TYR A 140 -0.86 -6.11 7.20
N THR A 141 -0.93 -6.28 8.51
CA THR A 141 -1.86 -7.21 9.16
C THR A 141 -2.80 -6.49 10.12
N GLU A 142 -3.86 -7.19 10.53
CA GLU A 142 -4.75 -6.76 11.60
C GLU A 142 -4.02 -6.57 12.93
N GLU A 143 -2.99 -7.36 13.18
CA GLU A 143 -2.12 -7.20 14.34
C GLU A 143 -1.37 -5.87 14.29
N ALA A 144 -0.74 -5.54 13.15
CA ALA A 144 -0.08 -4.25 12.96
C ALA A 144 -1.08 -3.09 13.13
N ARG A 145 -2.29 -3.22 12.58
CA ARG A 145 -3.37 -2.23 12.77
C ARG A 145 -3.69 -2.02 14.25
N ARG A 146 -3.84 -3.09 15.03
CA ARG A 146 -4.12 -3.03 16.47
C ARG A 146 -2.98 -2.37 17.25
N ILE A 147 -1.73 -2.71 16.91
CA ILE A 147 -0.53 -2.12 17.51
C ILE A 147 -0.50 -0.60 17.27
N VAL A 148 -0.65 -0.18 16.01
CA VAL A 148 -0.61 1.23 15.62
C VAL A 148 -1.76 2.01 16.26
N ALA A 149 -2.97 1.44 16.27
CA ALA A 149 -4.13 2.07 16.92
C ALA A 149 -3.92 2.24 18.42
N LYS A 150 -3.37 1.23 19.10
CA LYS A 150 -3.07 1.30 20.55
C LYS A 150 -1.99 2.34 20.86
N ALA A 151 -0.91 2.38 20.06
CA ALA A 151 0.23 3.26 20.31
C ALA A 151 -0.06 4.74 19.98
N SER A 152 -0.81 5.00 18.90
CA SER A 152 -1.20 6.35 18.50
C SER A 152 -2.44 6.85 19.25
N GLY A 153 -3.39 5.97 19.58
CA GLY A 153 -4.73 6.36 20.03
C GLY A 153 -5.62 6.90 18.89
N LEU A 154 -5.22 6.71 17.63
CA LEU A 154 -5.92 7.19 16.44
C LEU A 154 -6.64 6.04 15.71
N PRO A 155 -7.68 6.34 14.90
CA PRO A 155 -8.25 5.34 14.02
C PRO A 155 -7.27 4.99 12.89
N VAL A 156 -7.23 3.71 12.52
CA VAL A 156 -6.25 3.17 11.57
C VAL A 156 -6.96 2.44 10.42
N ILE A 157 -6.70 2.86 9.19
CA ILE A 157 -7.13 2.19 7.96
C ILE A 157 -6.04 1.21 7.53
N LEU A 158 -6.46 0.03 7.07
CA LEU A 158 -5.58 -0.99 6.53
C LEU A 158 -5.88 -1.21 5.04
N SER A 159 -4.89 -0.97 4.18
CA SER A 159 -5.06 -0.96 2.72
C SER A 159 -5.60 -2.28 2.16
N ASN A 160 -5.11 -3.43 2.64
CA ASN A 160 -5.62 -4.72 2.16
C ASN A 160 -7.07 -4.98 2.61
N ALA A 161 -7.45 -4.57 3.82
CA ALA A 161 -8.79 -4.77 4.36
C ALA A 161 -9.83 -3.90 3.62
N ILE A 162 -9.51 -2.64 3.33
CA ILE A 162 -10.41 -1.78 2.54
C ILE A 162 -10.52 -2.28 1.10
N MET A 163 -9.41 -2.71 0.48
CA MET A 163 -9.44 -3.28 -0.86
C MET A 163 -10.28 -4.56 -0.93
N ALA A 164 -10.13 -5.47 0.04
CA ALA A 164 -10.95 -6.67 0.10
C ALA A 164 -12.45 -6.35 0.17
N LYS A 165 -12.84 -5.34 0.98
CA LYS A 165 -14.23 -4.89 1.11
C LYS A 165 -14.78 -4.18 -0.12
N ILE A 166 -13.96 -3.40 -0.83
CA ILE A 166 -14.39 -2.70 -2.04
C ILE A 166 -14.54 -3.72 -3.19
N VAL A 167 -13.53 -4.58 -3.36
CA VAL A 167 -13.53 -5.56 -4.46
C VAL A 167 -14.64 -6.60 -4.28
N SER A 168 -15.01 -6.96 -3.04
CA SER A 168 -16.13 -7.88 -2.80
C SER A 168 -17.48 -7.38 -3.31
N GLU A 169 -17.65 -6.08 -3.54
CA GLU A 169 -18.87 -5.52 -4.12
C GLU A 169 -18.88 -5.54 -5.66
N MET A 170 -17.76 -5.93 -6.28
CA MET A 170 -17.55 -5.94 -7.73
C MET A 170 -17.59 -7.34 -8.35
N ILE A 171 -17.52 -8.39 -7.51
CA ILE A 171 -17.39 -9.80 -7.94
C ILE A 171 -18.56 -10.66 -7.50
#